data_AF-A0A7S2GLJ3-F1
#
_entry.id   AF-A0A7S2GLJ3-F1
#
_cell.length_a   1.000
_cell.length_b   1.000
_cell.length_c   1.000
_cell.angle_alpha   90.00
_cell.angle_beta   90.00
_cell.angle_gamma   90.00
#
_symmetry.space_group_name_H-M   'P 1'
#
loop_
_entity.id
_entity.type
_entity.pdbx_description
1 polymer ?
#
loop_
_entity_poly.entity_id
_entity_poly.type
_entity_poly.pdbx_seq_one_letter_code
_entity_poly.pdbx_strand_id
1 'polypeptide(L)'
;FIRIIKRVVNTARAEVVDGQALLNALDSGKLAGAAIDVWEVEGVTDGDASSAWKAGAGSVSRQLASHPLVIGTPHLGASTSECGSQVQVDIAQTMSDVLLSRVPSLLTSGGAGSSVLSVVQPRGGDNTAESCVAHAGEVIARWRQTNGGGDRAPSDQIGPE
;
A
#
# COMPACT_ATOMS: atom_id res chain seq x y z
N PHE A 1 -34.28 30.09 -2.02
CA PHE A 1 -34.39 28.64 -2.29
C PHE A 1 -33.02 28.03 -1.99
N ILE A 2 -32.86 27.33 -0.86
CA ILE A 2 -31.58 26.70 -0.51
C ILE A 2 -31.51 25.37 -1.27
N ARG A 3 -30.53 25.23 -2.18
CA ARG A 3 -30.27 23.98 -2.90
C ARG A 3 -29.12 23.25 -2.22
N ILE A 4 -29.40 22.09 -1.63
CA ILE A 4 -28.37 21.23 -1.05
C ILE A 4 -27.61 20.56 -2.20
N ILE A 5 -26.31 20.84 -2.29
CA ILE A 5 -25.39 20.24 -3.26
C ILE A 5 -24.64 19.09 -2.58
N LYS A 6 -24.69 17.90 -3.19
CA LYS A 6 -24.09 16.68 -2.66
C LYS A 6 -22.84 16.32 -3.47
N ARG A 7 -21.84 15.76 -2.79
CA ARG A 7 -20.61 15.21 -3.39
C ARG A 7 -20.32 13.85 -2.78
N VAL A 8 -19.60 13.01 -3.52
CA VAL A 8 -19.15 11.68 -3.07
C VAL A 8 -17.64 11.67 -2.99
N VAL A 9 -17.08 11.05 -1.95
CA VAL A 9 -15.64 10.80 -1.82
C VAL A 9 -15.46 9.32 -1.50
N ASN A 10 -14.66 8.62 -2.29
CA ASN A 10 -14.31 7.22 -2.05
C ASN A 10 -12.79 7.01 -2.04
N THR A 11 -12.25 6.72 -0.87
CA THR A 11 -10.85 6.35 -0.62
C THR A 11 -10.72 5.01 0.10
N ALA A 12 -11.79 4.23 0.13
CA ALA A 12 -11.87 3.00 0.91
C ALA A 12 -11.56 1.77 0.04
N ARG A 13 -12.55 1.37 -0.77
CA ARG A 13 -12.48 0.26 -1.71
C ARG A 13 -13.33 0.54 -2.94
N ALA A 14 -12.96 -0.04 -4.07
CA ALA A 14 -13.62 0.19 -5.34
C ALA A 14 -15.10 -0.24 -5.32
N GLU A 15 -15.42 -1.35 -4.66
CA GLU A 15 -16.75 -1.98 -4.70
C GLU A 15 -17.79 -1.26 -3.84
N VAL A 16 -17.38 -0.27 -3.05
CA VAL A 16 -18.28 0.49 -2.15
C VAL A 16 -19.28 1.35 -2.94
N VAL A 17 -18.90 1.78 -4.14
CA VAL A 17 -19.72 2.65 -5.00
C VAL A 17 -19.90 2.00 -6.36
N ASP A 18 -21.14 1.84 -6.80
CA ASP A 18 -21.45 1.45 -8.18
C ASP A 18 -21.02 2.58 -9.13
N GLY A 19 -20.00 2.31 -9.96
CA GLY A 19 -19.44 3.30 -10.87
C GLY A 19 -20.44 3.81 -11.91
N GLN A 20 -21.31 2.94 -12.43
CA GLN A 20 -22.27 3.32 -13.46
C GLN A 20 -23.36 4.21 -12.87
N ALA A 21 -23.84 3.90 -11.67
CA ALA A 21 -24.79 4.73 -10.95
C ALA A 21 -24.19 6.09 -10.59
N LEU A 22 -22.91 6.14 -10.21
CA LEU A 22 -22.19 7.37 -9.94
C LEU A 22 -22.09 8.26 -11.18
N LEU A 23 -21.69 7.69 -12.32
CA LEU A 23 -21.61 8.40 -13.60
C LEU A 23 -22.97 9.02 -13.97
N ASN A 24 -24.04 8.22 -13.93
CA ASN A 24 -25.39 8.69 -14.21
C ASN A 24 -25.86 9.80 -13.23
N ALA A 25 -25.44 9.73 -11.96
CA ALA A 25 -25.77 10.74 -10.96
C ALA A 25 -25.02 12.06 -11.18
N LEU A 26 -23.81 12.01 -11.74
CA LEU A 26 -23.04 13.18 -12.15
C LEU A 26 -23.65 13.81 -13.40
N ASP A 27 -23.93 13.01 -14.43
CA ASP A 27 -24.53 13.48 -15.69
C ASP A 27 -25.91 14.11 -15.49
N SER A 28 -26.74 13.52 -14.61
CA SER A 28 -28.06 14.06 -14.28
C SER A 28 -28.03 15.27 -13.33
N GLY A 29 -26.85 15.69 -12.86
CA GLY A 29 -26.68 16.82 -11.93
C GLY A 29 -27.23 16.56 -10.52
N LYS A 30 -27.51 15.29 -10.17
CA LYS A 30 -27.89 14.88 -8.80
C LYS A 30 -26.72 15.05 -7.84
N LEU A 31 -25.51 14.90 -8.34
CA LEU A 31 -24.26 15.18 -7.64
C LEU A 31 -23.56 16.38 -8.26
N ALA A 32 -22.93 17.20 -7.41
CA ALA A 32 -22.12 18.33 -7.83
C ALA A 32 -20.67 17.93 -8.18
N GLY A 33 -20.29 16.68 -7.92
CA GLY A 33 -18.96 16.15 -8.20
C GLY A 33 -18.61 14.93 -7.34
N ALA A 34 -17.49 14.29 -7.67
CA ALA A 34 -16.93 13.17 -6.92
C ALA A 34 -15.40 13.24 -6.82
N ALA A 35 -14.85 12.64 -5.76
CA ALA A 35 -13.43 12.37 -5.62
C ALA A 35 -13.22 10.87 -5.41
N ILE A 36 -12.35 10.25 -6.21
CA ILE A 36 -12.18 8.79 -6.27
C ILE A 36 -10.69 8.47 -6.23
N ASP A 37 -10.25 7.69 -5.24
CA ASP A 37 -8.88 7.17 -5.16
C ASP A 37 -8.79 5.69 -5.58
N VAL A 38 -9.91 4.96 -5.45
CA VAL A 38 -9.99 3.51 -5.65
C VAL A 38 -10.96 3.17 -6.78
N TRP A 39 -10.59 2.22 -7.63
CA TRP A 39 -11.24 1.99 -8.92
C TRP A 39 -11.45 0.50 -9.18
N GLU A 40 -12.52 0.15 -9.90
CA GLU A 40 -12.84 -1.26 -10.17
C GLU A 40 -11.75 -1.99 -10.96
N VAL A 41 -11.00 -1.25 -11.79
CA VAL A 41 -9.89 -1.77 -12.57
C VAL A 41 -8.67 -0.89 -12.34
N GLU A 42 -7.75 -1.39 -11.52
CA GLU A 42 -6.51 -0.71 -11.15
C GLU A 42 -5.27 -1.40 -11.75
N GLY A 43 -4.22 -0.62 -12.00
CA GLY A 43 -2.88 -1.12 -12.30
C GLY A 43 -2.46 -1.06 -13.77
N VAL A 44 -1.15 -1.26 -13.95
CA VAL A 44 -0.44 -1.33 -15.23
C VAL A 44 -0.45 -2.79 -15.71
N THR A 45 -0.68 -3.05 -17.00
CA THR A 45 -0.29 -4.33 -17.63
C THR A 45 0.98 -4.10 -18.43
N ASP A 46 1.86 -5.10 -18.42
CA ASP A 46 2.95 -5.25 -19.38
C ASP A 46 4.09 -4.23 -19.32
N GLY A 47 4.38 -3.69 -18.13
CA GLY A 47 5.62 -2.93 -17.88
C GLY A 47 5.68 -1.54 -18.53
N ASP A 48 4.63 -1.13 -19.24
CA ASP A 48 4.51 0.21 -19.80
C ASP A 48 3.79 1.14 -18.82
N ALA A 49 4.56 1.90 -18.04
CA ALA A 49 4.03 2.91 -17.12
C ALA A 49 3.19 4.02 -17.80
N SER A 50 3.28 4.16 -19.13
CA SER A 50 2.40 5.06 -19.89
C SER A 50 0.98 4.48 -20.09
N SER A 51 0.81 3.18 -19.86
CA SER A 51 -0.46 2.45 -19.91
C SER A 51 -1.08 2.25 -18.52
N ALA A 52 -0.82 3.16 -17.57
CA ALA A 52 -1.16 3.06 -16.13
C ALA A 52 -2.66 2.85 -15.80
N TRP A 53 -3.52 2.71 -16.80
CA TRP A 53 -4.92 2.40 -16.66
C TRP A 53 -5.34 1.23 -17.56
N LYS A 54 -5.51 0.05 -16.96
CA LYS A 54 -6.08 -1.13 -17.63
C LYS A 54 -7.50 -0.94 -18.15
N ALA A 55 -8.24 0.03 -17.61
CA ALA A 55 -9.63 0.17 -17.97
C ALA A 55 -9.71 0.66 -19.43
N GLY A 56 -10.13 -0.24 -20.33
CA GLY A 56 -10.22 0.02 -21.76
C GLY A 56 -11.04 1.27 -22.06
N ALA A 57 -10.90 1.83 -23.26
CA ALA A 57 -11.49 3.11 -23.63
C ALA A 57 -13.01 3.23 -23.36
N GLY A 58 -13.75 2.11 -23.33
CA GLY A 58 -15.18 2.07 -23.01
C GLY A 58 -15.54 1.78 -21.55
N SER A 59 -14.57 1.56 -20.66
CA SER A 59 -14.84 1.21 -19.25
C SER A 59 -15.40 2.37 -18.44
N VAL A 60 -16.21 2.06 -17.43
CA VAL A 60 -16.81 3.04 -16.53
C VAL A 60 -15.73 3.81 -15.76
N SER A 61 -14.69 3.14 -15.27
CA SER A 61 -13.56 3.78 -14.57
C SER A 61 -12.86 4.82 -15.45
N ARG A 62 -12.67 4.55 -16.75
CA ARG A 62 -12.09 5.52 -17.71
C ARG A 62 -13.03 6.71 -17.93
N GLN A 63 -14.32 6.46 -18.06
CA GLN A 63 -15.34 7.51 -18.24
C GLN A 63 -15.40 8.43 -17.02
N LEU A 64 -15.45 7.86 -15.81
CA LEU A 64 -15.40 8.60 -14.55
C LEU A 64 -14.08 9.39 -14.40
N ALA A 65 -12.93 8.77 -14.65
CA ALA A 65 -11.64 9.45 -14.57
C ALA A 65 -11.50 10.62 -15.56
N SER A 66 -12.22 10.56 -16.69
CA SER A 66 -12.24 11.62 -17.70
C SER A 66 -13.37 12.64 -17.48
N HIS A 67 -14.26 12.41 -16.52
CA HIS A 67 -15.44 13.24 -16.29
C HIS A 67 -15.03 14.57 -15.62
N PRO A 68 -15.49 15.73 -16.10
CA PRO A 68 -14.99 17.04 -15.64
C PRO A 68 -15.33 17.39 -14.18
N LEU A 69 -16.33 16.71 -13.60
CA LEU A 69 -16.71 16.86 -12.18
C LEU A 69 -16.08 15.80 -11.26
N VAL A 70 -15.12 15.02 -11.76
CA VAL A 70 -14.44 13.98 -10.99
C VAL A 70 -12.98 14.35 -10.80
N ILE A 71 -12.51 14.25 -9.55
CA ILE A 71 -11.09 14.26 -9.24
C ILE A 71 -10.67 12.83 -8.93
N GLY A 72 -9.74 12.32 -9.72
CA GLY A 72 -9.25 10.95 -9.61
C GLY A 72 -7.80 10.89 -9.15
N THR A 73 -7.47 10.01 -8.23
CA THR A 73 -6.09 9.66 -7.85
C THR A 73 -5.85 8.16 -7.99
N PRO A 74 -4.61 7.72 -8.29
CA PRO A 74 -4.31 6.31 -8.52
C PRO A 74 -3.97 5.57 -7.21
N HIS A 75 -4.96 5.31 -6.36
CA HIS A 75 -4.85 4.54 -5.11
C HIS A 75 -3.69 4.99 -4.21
N LEU A 76 -3.63 6.30 -3.96
CA LEU A 76 -2.54 6.96 -3.23
C LEU A 76 -2.82 7.15 -1.75
N GLY A 77 -3.94 6.66 -1.21
CA GLY A 77 -4.33 6.87 0.19
C GLY A 77 -3.26 6.50 1.23
N ALA A 78 -2.37 5.56 0.92
CA ALA A 78 -1.26 5.14 1.78
C ALA A 78 0.14 5.58 1.27
N SER A 79 0.22 6.31 0.16
CA SER A 79 1.48 6.67 -0.51
C SER A 79 2.15 7.89 0.13
N THR A 80 2.46 7.78 1.43
CA THR A 80 3.17 8.81 2.20
C THR A 80 4.46 8.26 2.81
N SER A 81 5.42 9.14 3.09
CA SER A 81 6.69 8.78 3.76
C SER A 81 6.44 8.14 5.12
N GLU A 82 5.49 8.69 5.87
CA GLU A 82 5.13 8.30 7.23
C GLU A 82 4.51 6.91 7.24
N CYS A 83 3.57 6.63 6.32
CA CYS A 83 3.00 5.29 6.17
C CYS A 83 4.06 4.29 5.72
N GLY A 84 4.96 4.68 4.81
CA GLY A 84 6.08 3.84 4.39
C GLY A 84 7.02 3.47 5.54
N SER A 85 7.41 4.46 6.36
CA SER A 85 8.25 4.24 7.55
C SER A 85 7.57 3.35 8.58
N GLN A 86 6.28 3.57 8.85
CA GLN A 86 5.53 2.75 9.80
C GLN A 86 5.43 1.29 9.32
N VAL A 87 5.08 1.09 8.04
CA VAL A 87 5.00 -0.25 7.43
C VAL A 87 6.35 -0.98 7.48
N GLN A 88 7.48 -0.27 7.28
CA GLN A 88 8.80 -0.87 7.41
C GLN A 88 9.07 -1.38 8.84
N VAL A 89 8.74 -0.58 9.86
CA VAL A 89 8.89 -0.97 11.26
C VAL A 89 8.00 -2.16 11.60
N ASP A 90 6.73 -2.11 11.18
CA ASP A 90 5.74 -3.16 11.40
C ASP A 90 6.18 -4.51 10.80
N ILE A 91 6.73 -4.48 9.57
CA ILE A 91 7.28 -5.66 8.91
C ILE A 91 8.53 -6.16 9.64
N ALA A 92 9.46 -5.28 10.00
CA ALA A 92 10.69 -5.67 10.71
C ALA A 92 10.38 -6.34 12.05
N GLN A 93 9.43 -5.79 12.81
CA GLN A 93 8.98 -6.36 14.07
C GLN A 93 8.31 -7.73 13.87
N THR A 94 7.43 -7.84 12.87
CA THR A 94 6.76 -9.11 12.52
C THR A 94 7.79 -10.19 12.16
N MET A 95 8.81 -9.84 11.38
CA MET A 95 9.88 -10.79 11.02
C MET A 95 10.72 -11.19 12.22
N SER A 96 11.07 -10.25 13.10
CA SER A 96 11.78 -10.55 14.35
C SER A 96 10.97 -11.51 15.24
N ASP A 97 9.67 -11.27 15.37
CA ASP A 97 8.79 -12.13 16.15
C ASP A 97 8.73 -13.55 15.57
N VAL A 98 8.59 -13.70 14.24
CA VAL A 98 8.64 -15.02 13.58
C VAL A 98 9.98 -15.73 13.85
N LEU A 99 11.11 -15.05 13.65
CA LEU A 99 12.44 -15.64 13.81
C LEU A 99 12.74 -16.04 15.27
N LEU A 100 12.23 -15.28 16.22
CA LEU A 100 12.35 -15.58 17.66
C LEU A 100 11.26 -16.53 18.16
N SER A 101 10.48 -17.15 17.25
CA SER A 101 9.37 -18.04 17.59
C SER A 101 8.32 -17.41 18.52
N ARG A 102 8.15 -16.10 18.45
CA ARG A 102 7.10 -15.33 19.10
C ARG A 102 5.88 -15.27 18.19
N VAL A 103 4.72 -14.93 18.76
CA VAL A 103 3.49 -14.73 17.99
C VAL A 103 3.48 -13.31 17.44
N PRO A 104 3.54 -13.10 16.12
CA PRO A 104 3.50 -11.77 15.54
C PRO A 104 2.10 -11.17 15.66
N SER A 105 2.02 -9.93 16.13
CA SER A 105 0.76 -9.22 16.38
C SER A 105 0.01 -8.80 15.11
N LEU A 106 0.71 -8.67 13.99
CA LEU A 106 0.17 -8.13 12.73
C LEU A 106 -0.16 -9.20 11.67
N LEU A 107 -0.11 -10.49 12.03
CA LEU A 107 -0.50 -11.57 11.13
C LEU A 107 -2.02 -11.63 10.97
N THR A 108 -2.48 -11.42 9.73
CA THR A 108 -3.89 -11.39 9.33
C THR A 108 -4.58 -12.75 9.40
N SER A 109 -3.84 -13.83 9.65
CA SER A 109 -4.41 -15.16 9.94
C SER A 109 -5.06 -15.27 11.32
N GLY A 110 -5.16 -14.15 12.06
CA GLY A 110 -5.91 -14.04 13.30
C GLY A 110 -5.23 -14.82 14.41
N GLY A 111 -4.30 -14.16 15.12
CA GLY A 111 -3.67 -14.68 16.34
C GLY A 111 -3.42 -16.17 16.24
N ALA A 112 -2.72 -16.57 15.18
CA ALA A 112 -2.68 -17.96 14.80
C ALA A 112 -2.15 -18.74 16.00
N GLY A 113 -3.02 -19.56 16.60
CA GLY A 113 -2.66 -20.38 17.75
C GLY A 113 -1.38 -21.15 17.43
N SER A 114 -0.67 -21.60 18.46
CA SER A 114 0.64 -22.27 18.39
C SER A 114 0.81 -23.29 17.24
N SER A 115 -0.27 -23.84 16.70
CA SER A 115 -0.33 -24.69 15.50
C SER A 115 0.12 -24.06 14.16
N VAL A 116 0.03 -22.73 13.96
CA VAL A 116 0.52 -22.11 12.71
C VAL A 116 2.01 -21.78 12.78
N LEU A 117 2.55 -21.54 13.97
CA LEU A 117 3.99 -21.39 14.16
C LEU A 117 4.70 -22.63 13.62
N SER A 118 4.25 -23.86 13.89
CA SER A 118 4.89 -25.06 13.32
C SER A 118 4.90 -25.15 11.78
N VAL A 119 4.05 -24.38 11.09
CA VAL A 119 3.99 -24.34 9.62
C VAL A 119 4.79 -23.17 9.05
N VAL A 120 4.85 -22.05 9.76
CA VAL A 120 5.60 -20.83 9.39
C VAL A 120 7.06 -20.88 9.84
N GLN A 121 7.45 -21.86 10.68
CA GLN A 121 8.86 -22.07 11.04
C GLN A 121 9.70 -22.30 9.78
N PRO A 122 10.87 -21.65 9.66
CA PRO A 122 11.77 -21.86 8.54
C PRO A 122 12.08 -23.36 8.43
N ARG A 123 11.75 -23.95 7.27
CA ARG A 123 11.94 -25.37 7.02
C ARG A 123 13.44 -25.69 6.94
N GLY A 124 13.98 -26.21 8.03
CA GLY A 124 15.27 -26.91 8.07
C GLY A 124 16.45 -26.02 8.46
N GLY A 125 16.88 -26.16 9.71
CA GLY A 125 18.04 -25.49 10.30
C GLY A 125 17.84 -25.43 11.81
N ASP A 126 18.92 -25.53 12.58
CA ASP A 126 18.94 -25.33 14.03
C ASP A 126 18.34 -23.97 14.36
N ASN A 127 17.05 -23.93 14.64
CA ASN A 127 16.21 -22.75 14.90
C ASN A 127 16.48 -22.11 16.27
N THR A 128 17.73 -22.11 16.70
CA THR A 128 18.18 -21.29 17.82
C THR A 128 18.06 -19.82 17.43
N ALA A 129 17.69 -18.97 18.40
CA ALA A 129 17.67 -17.52 18.17
C ALA A 129 19.03 -17.02 17.64
N GLU A 130 20.13 -17.69 18.00
CA GLU A 130 21.50 -17.39 17.55
C GLU A 130 21.70 -17.62 16.05
N SER A 131 21.22 -18.74 15.47
CA SER A 131 21.37 -19.02 14.04
C SER A 131 20.52 -18.07 13.17
N CYS A 132 19.32 -17.73 13.65
CA CYS A 132 18.41 -16.81 12.97
C CYS A 132 18.99 -15.38 12.99
N VAL A 133 19.59 -14.96 14.10
CA VAL A 133 20.30 -13.68 14.21
C VAL A 133 21.55 -13.65 13.32
N ALA A 134 22.31 -14.75 13.26
CA ALA A 134 23.46 -14.88 12.37
C ALA A 134 23.04 -14.76 10.89
N HIS A 135 22.00 -15.48 10.47
CA HIS A 135 21.50 -15.43 9.09
C HIS A 135 20.89 -14.07 8.73
N ALA A 136 20.15 -13.44 9.64
CA ALA A 136 19.67 -12.06 9.45
C ALA A 136 20.84 -11.07 9.29
N GLY A 137 21.90 -11.24 10.08
CA GLY A 137 23.15 -10.48 9.97
C GLY A 137 23.82 -10.63 8.60
N GLU A 138 23.88 -11.85 8.06
CA GLU A 138 24.40 -12.13 6.72
C GLU A 138 23.57 -11.46 5.62
N VAL A 139 22.24 -11.53 5.70
CA VAL A 139 21.32 -10.90 4.74
C VAL A 139 21.49 -9.38 4.76
N ILE A 140 21.57 -8.76 5.94
CA ILE A 140 21.79 -7.32 6.10
C ILE A 140 23.17 -6.92 5.57
N ALA A 141 24.23 -7.67 5.87
CA ALA A 141 25.58 -7.42 5.37
C ALA A 141 25.63 -7.50 3.84
N ARG A 142 24.96 -8.50 3.25
CA ARG A 142 24.85 -8.66 1.80
C ARG A 142 24.09 -7.51 1.15
N TRP A 143 22.98 -7.07 1.75
CA TRP A 143 22.22 -5.91 1.28
C TRP A 143 23.06 -4.63 1.30
N ARG A 144 23.87 -4.41 2.35
CA ARG A 144 24.79 -3.26 2.44
C ARG A 144 25.87 -3.29 1.36
N GLN A 145 26.39 -4.47 1.03
CA GLN A 145 27.37 -4.65 -0.05
C GLN A 145 26.76 -4.39 -1.43
N THR A 146 25.53 -4.85 -1.67
CA THR A 146 24.87 -4.71 -2.98
C THR A 146 24.29 -3.32 -3.22
N ASN A 147 23.90 -2.60 -2.17
CA ASN A 147 23.23 -1.30 -2.26
C ASN A 147 24.09 -0.12 -1.78
N GLY A 148 25.42 -0.31 -1.67
CA GLY A 148 26.36 0.78 -1.42
C GLY A 148 26.22 1.44 -0.06
N GLY A 149 26.15 0.64 1.01
CA GLY A 149 26.15 1.11 2.40
C GLY A 149 27.50 1.72 2.82
N GLY A 150 27.80 2.91 2.32
CA GLY A 150 28.70 3.83 2.99
C GLY A 150 27.92 4.58 4.07
N ASP A 151 28.46 4.63 5.29
CA ASP A 151 27.97 5.51 6.35
C ASP A 151 27.81 6.93 5.82
N ARG A 152 26.58 7.35 5.52
CA ARG A 152 26.25 8.77 5.53
C ARG A 152 26.11 9.16 6.98
N ALA A 153 27.19 9.73 7.53
CA ALA A 153 27.13 10.47 8.79
C ALA A 153 25.94 11.45 8.74
N PRO A 154 25.25 11.69 9.87
CA PRO A 154 24.21 12.72 9.92
C PRO A 154 24.85 14.04 9.52
N SER A 155 24.32 14.66 8.46
CA SER A 155 24.84 15.90 7.93
C SER A 155 24.61 17.03 8.93
N ASP A 156 25.61 17.32 9.75
CA ASP A 156 25.86 18.64 10.30
C ASP A 156 26.16 19.61 9.14
N GLN A 157 25.11 20.10 8.47
CA GLN A 157 25.14 21.36 7.71
C GLN A 157 23.78 22.05 7.82
N ILE A 158 23.51 22.60 9.01
CA ILE A 158 22.93 23.94 9.09
C ILE A 158 24.05 24.89 8.72
N GLY A 159 24.04 25.39 7.48
CA GLY A 159 24.80 26.58 7.11
C GLY A 159 23.94 27.83 7.37
N PRO A 160 24.53 28.96 7.81
CA PRO A 160 23.78 30.21 7.93
C PRO A 160 23.64 30.88 6.55
N GLU A 161 22.47 31.52 6.37
CA GLU A 161 22.01 32.38 5.26
C GLU A 161 21.63 31.73 3.92
#